data_AF-A0A536RHN2-F1
#
_entry.id   AF-A0A536RHN2-F1
#
_cell.length_a   1.000
_cell.length_b   1.000
_cell.length_c   1.000
_cell.angle_alpha   90.00
_cell.angle_beta   90.00
_cell.angle_gamma   90.00
#
_symmetry.space_group_name_H-M   'P 1'
#
loop_
_entity.id
_entity.type
_entity.pdbx_description
1 polymer ?
#
loop_
_entity_poly.entity_id
_entity_poly.type
_entity_poly.pdbx_seq_one_letter_code
_entity_poly.pdbx_strand_id
1 'polypeptide(L)'
;MRPLVDLFDPWAMLIALLAGATAVALTAPWQVAAGTVLAVLCVRIAAGSLLATPIARPPASQLQLPAPAEFGSGPGGAITRKEAEIAQLVYEGMRNREIAEKLVISERTVDNHVQHILTKLDFHSRSQIAAWWAERQVSTKK
;
A
#
# COMPACT_ATOMS: atom_id res chain seq x y z
N MET A 1 44.75 -41.97 -21.91
CA MET A 1 43.43 -42.47 -21.45
C MET A 1 42.85 -41.53 -20.40
N ARG A 2 42.05 -40.56 -20.86
CA ARG A 2 40.87 -39.90 -20.25
C ARG A 2 40.33 -38.98 -21.38
N PRO A 3 39.02 -39.01 -21.70
CA PRO A 3 38.55 -38.59 -23.01
C PRO A 3 38.52 -37.07 -23.15
N LEU A 4 38.78 -36.66 -24.39
CA LEU A 4 38.82 -35.31 -24.92
C LEU A 4 37.44 -35.00 -25.51
N VAL A 5 36.45 -34.75 -24.65
CA VAL A 5 35.13 -34.17 -24.98
C VAL A 5 34.68 -33.37 -23.76
N ASP A 6 34.01 -32.24 -23.98
CA ASP A 6 33.45 -31.27 -23.01
C ASP A 6 33.98 -29.83 -23.15
N LEU A 7 34.56 -29.48 -24.32
CA LEU A 7 34.76 -28.07 -24.71
C LEU A 7 33.47 -27.42 -25.29
N PHE A 8 32.34 -28.13 -25.26
CA PHE A 8 31.04 -27.65 -25.78
C PHE A 8 29.88 -28.03 -24.84
N ASP A 9 30.12 -28.03 -23.53
CA ASP A 9 29.05 -28.21 -22.54
C ASP A 9 28.40 -26.86 -22.17
N PRO A 10 27.09 -26.67 -22.42
CA PRO A 10 26.38 -25.42 -22.14
C PRO A 10 26.37 -25.03 -20.64
N TRP A 11 26.42 -26.02 -19.75
CA TRP A 11 26.43 -25.79 -18.30
C TRP A 11 27.83 -25.41 -17.81
N ALA A 12 28.91 -25.92 -18.41
CA ALA A 12 30.28 -25.48 -18.12
C ALA A 12 30.50 -23.99 -18.47
N MET A 13 29.91 -23.51 -19.57
CA MET A 13 29.94 -22.08 -19.92
C MET A 13 29.16 -21.21 -18.92
N LEU A 14 28.03 -21.71 -18.41
CA LEU A 14 27.24 -21.02 -17.37
C LEU A 14 28.01 -20.88 -16.05
N ILE A 15 28.77 -21.92 -15.65
CA ILE A 15 29.61 -21.89 -14.44
C ILE A 15 30.78 -20.91 -14.61
N ALA A 16 31.43 -20.87 -15.77
CA ALA A 16 32.51 -19.92 -16.04
C ALA A 16 32.03 -18.46 -16.01
N LEU A 17 30.80 -18.20 -16.48
CA LEU A 17 30.19 -16.86 -16.45
C LEU A 17 29.83 -16.41 -15.03
N LEU A 18 29.39 -17.33 -14.16
CA LEU A 18 29.10 -17.04 -12.76
C LEU A 18 30.37 -16.85 -11.91
N ALA A 19 31.48 -17.54 -12.22
CA ALA A 19 32.76 -17.38 -11.53
C ALA A 19 33.47 -16.04 -11.85
N GLY A 20 33.17 -15.43 -13.01
CA GLY A 20 33.73 -14.13 -13.43
C GLY A 20 33.21 -12.92 -12.63
N ALA A 21 32.16 -13.07 -11.83
CA ALA A 21 31.62 -12.00 -10.99
C ALA A 21 32.26 -11.89 -9.60
N THR A 22 33.27 -12.72 -9.30
CA THR A 22 33.92 -12.78 -7.97
C THR A 22 35.09 -11.81 -7.80
N ALA A 23 35.25 -10.81 -8.68
CA ALA A 23 36.32 -9.81 -8.59
C ALA A 23 35.83 -8.35 -8.61
N VAL A 24 34.52 -8.10 -8.39
CA VAL A 24 33.97 -6.76 -8.12
C VAL A 24 33.22 -6.78 -6.79
N ALA A 25 33.88 -7.30 -5.74
CA ALA A 25 33.30 -7.37 -4.40
C ALA A 25 34.25 -6.84 -3.30
N LEU A 26 35.36 -6.19 -3.66
CA LEU A 26 36.36 -5.73 -2.69
C LEU A 26 36.55 -4.20 -2.61
N THR A 27 35.80 -3.37 -3.33
CA THR A 27 35.99 -1.90 -3.28
C THR A 27 34.71 -1.06 -3.28
N ALA A 28 33.56 -1.61 -2.91
CA ALA A 28 32.32 -0.82 -2.78
C ALA A 28 31.70 -0.99 -1.38
N PRO A 29 31.73 0.05 -0.51
CA PRO A 29 31.28 -0.02 0.87
C PRO A 29 29.75 0.08 0.95
N TRP A 30 29.03 -1.00 0.63
CA TRP A 30 27.57 -1.05 0.77
C TRP A 30 27.10 -1.08 2.24
N GLN A 31 28.02 -1.18 3.20
CA GLN A 31 27.71 -1.17 4.65
C GLN A 31 27.50 0.22 5.25
N VAL A 32 27.80 1.31 4.54
CA VAL A 32 27.44 2.67 4.99
C VAL A 32 26.12 3.18 4.42
N ALA A 33 25.57 2.55 3.37
CA ALA A 33 24.30 2.98 2.76
C ALA A 33 23.05 2.44 3.48
N ALA A 34 23.15 1.31 4.19
CA ALA A 34 22.03 0.76 4.96
C ALA A 34 21.69 1.60 6.21
N GLY A 35 22.68 2.28 6.81
CA GLY A 35 22.49 3.11 7.98
C GLY A 35 21.92 4.50 7.68
N THR A 36 22.19 5.08 6.50
CA THR A 36 21.83 6.47 6.22
C THR A 36 20.34 6.64 5.90
N VAL A 37 19.69 5.64 5.30
CA VAL A 37 18.24 5.73 4.99
C VAL A 37 17.41 5.78 6.28
N LEU A 38 17.78 4.99 7.30
CA LEU A 38 17.14 5.01 8.63
C LEU A 38 17.42 6.32 9.38
N ALA A 39 18.65 6.83 9.33
CA ALA A 39 18.99 8.10 9.98
C ALA A 39 18.30 9.32 9.34
N VAL A 40 18.20 9.38 8.00
CA VAL A 40 17.51 10.46 7.28
C VAL A 40 15.99 10.40 7.51
N LEU A 41 15.41 9.20 7.64
CA LEU A 41 14.00 9.04 7.98
C LEU A 41 13.70 9.50 9.43
N CYS A 42 14.59 9.22 10.40
CA CYS A 42 14.46 9.71 11.78
C CYS A 42 14.54 11.25 11.87
N VAL A 43 15.44 11.90 11.13
CA VAL A 43 15.58 13.37 11.14
C VAL A 43 14.34 14.07 10.57
N ARG A 44 13.66 13.48 9.58
CA ARG A 44 12.40 14.05 9.04
C ARG A 44 11.19 13.89 9.98
N ILE A 45 11.19 12.88 10.85
CA ILE A 45 10.15 12.70 11.87
C ILE A 45 10.40 13.66 13.05
N ALA A 46 11.67 13.90 13.42
CA ALA A 46 12.01 14.78 14.54
C ALA A 46 11.91 16.30 14.21
N ALA A 47 12.23 16.71 12.97
CA ALA A 47 12.24 18.13 12.59
C ALA A 47 10.85 18.73 12.28
N GLY A 48 9.80 17.91 12.18
CA GLY A 48 8.41 18.39 12.06
C GLY A 48 7.82 18.92 13.37
N SER A 49 8.56 18.84 14.48
CA SER A 49 8.04 19.08 15.84
C SER A 49 8.59 20.36 16.50
N LEU A 50 9.07 21.33 15.73
CA LEU A 50 9.75 22.53 16.27
C LEU A 50 9.09 23.87 15.95
N LEU A 51 7.79 23.87 15.63
CA LEU A 51 6.94 25.07 15.70
C LEU A 51 5.58 24.74 16.35
N ALA A 52 5.60 24.05 17.49
CA ALA A 52 4.43 23.95 18.36
C ALA A 52 4.40 25.19 19.27
N THR A 53 3.98 26.33 18.72
CA THR A 53 3.42 27.39 19.57
C THR A 53 2.23 26.80 20.31
N PRO A 54 2.11 26.91 21.65
CA PRO A 54 0.90 26.51 22.34
C PRO A 54 -0.21 27.47 21.93
N ILE A 55 -0.94 27.12 20.88
CA ILE A 55 -2.20 27.78 20.54
C ILE A 55 -3.11 27.48 21.72
N ALA A 56 -3.36 28.50 22.54
CA ALA A 56 -4.33 28.45 23.62
C ALA A 56 -5.63 27.86 23.06
N ARG A 57 -5.99 26.67 23.53
CA ARG A 57 -7.19 25.94 23.13
C ARG A 57 -8.41 26.75 23.58
N PRO A 58 -9.22 27.34 22.68
CA PRO A 58 -10.49 27.91 23.10
C PRO A 58 -11.40 26.79 23.65
N PRO A 59 -12.31 27.09 24.59
CA PRO A 59 -13.17 26.09 25.22
C PRO A 59 -13.91 25.25 24.16
N ALA A 60 -13.90 23.94 24.39
CA ALA A 60 -14.21 22.87 23.44
C ALA A 60 -15.71 22.73 23.06
N SER A 61 -16.42 23.85 22.90
CA SER A 61 -17.88 23.85 22.67
C SER A 61 -18.31 24.23 21.24
N GLN A 62 -17.39 24.51 20.31
CA GLN A 62 -17.76 25.03 18.96
C GLN A 62 -16.92 24.50 17.79
N LEU A 63 -16.19 23.38 17.94
CA LEU A 63 -15.63 22.65 16.79
C LEU A 63 -16.36 21.33 16.63
N GLN A 64 -17.65 21.42 16.35
CA GLN A 64 -18.34 20.36 15.62
C GLN A 64 -17.70 20.33 14.23
N LEU A 65 -16.62 19.55 14.05
CA LEU A 65 -16.24 19.13 12.71
C LEU A 65 -17.49 18.45 12.12
N PRO A 66 -17.89 18.75 10.88
CA PRO A 66 -18.87 17.90 10.23
C PRO A 66 -18.29 16.49 10.28
N ALA A 67 -18.97 15.59 11.00
CA ALA A 67 -18.65 14.17 10.98
C ALA A 67 -18.43 13.79 9.52
N PRO A 68 -17.32 13.10 9.16
CA PRO A 68 -17.08 12.71 7.77
C PRO A 68 -18.36 12.07 7.29
N ALA A 69 -19.03 12.65 6.28
CA ALA A 69 -20.37 12.25 5.88
C ALA A 69 -20.43 10.72 5.74
N GLU A 70 -21.04 10.09 6.72
CA GLU A 70 -21.07 8.66 6.91
C GLU A 70 -22.07 8.11 5.89
N PHE A 71 -21.58 7.45 4.85
CA PHE A 71 -22.42 6.98 3.76
C PHE A 71 -23.15 5.69 4.17
N GLY A 72 -24.29 5.90 4.82
CA GLY A 72 -25.39 4.94 4.96
C GLY A 72 -25.38 4.10 6.23
N SER A 73 -26.41 4.32 7.05
CA SER A 73 -26.79 3.51 8.20
C SER A 73 -27.47 2.22 7.72
N GLY A 74 -26.68 1.21 7.36
CA GLY A 74 -27.15 -0.15 7.08
C GLY A 74 -26.41 -1.15 7.97
N PRO A 75 -26.87 -2.42 8.04
CA PRO A 75 -26.16 -3.45 8.79
C PRO A 75 -24.74 -3.58 8.21
N GLY A 76 -23.71 -3.33 9.03
CA GLY A 76 -22.30 -3.36 8.59
C GLY A 76 -21.49 -2.10 8.86
N GLY A 77 -22.07 -1.04 9.45
CA GLY A 77 -21.30 0.15 9.82
C GLY A 77 -21.09 1.15 8.68
N ALA A 78 -20.85 2.40 9.03
CA ALA A 78 -20.70 3.47 8.06
C ALA A 78 -19.26 3.52 7.53
N ILE A 79 -19.14 3.43 6.20
CA ILE A 79 -17.90 3.74 5.51
C ILE A 79 -17.90 5.21 5.07
N THR A 80 -16.71 5.78 4.97
CA THR A 80 -16.54 7.16 4.50
C THR A 80 -16.82 7.27 3.01
N ARG A 81 -17.07 8.48 2.51
CA ARG A 81 -17.30 8.72 1.07
C ARG A 81 -16.20 8.18 0.16
N LYS A 82 -14.93 8.32 0.55
CA LYS A 82 -13.77 7.80 -0.20
C LYS A 82 -13.73 6.28 -0.20
N GLU A 83 -14.04 5.65 0.92
CA GLU A 83 -14.13 4.19 1.02
C GLU A 83 -15.29 3.64 0.18
N ALA A 84 -16.41 4.36 0.14
CA ALA A 84 -17.56 4.03 -0.70
C ALA A 84 -17.20 4.09 -2.21
N GLU A 85 -16.47 5.12 -2.63
CA GLU A 85 -15.96 5.23 -4.00
C GLU A 85 -15.06 4.04 -4.37
N ILE A 86 -14.16 3.64 -3.47
CA ILE A 86 -13.29 2.47 -3.69
C ILE A 86 -14.10 1.16 -3.70
N ALA A 87 -15.07 1.00 -2.80
CA ALA A 87 -15.94 -0.17 -2.74
C ALA A 87 -16.78 -0.33 -4.03
N GLN A 88 -17.24 0.77 -4.61
CA GLN A 88 -17.91 0.78 -5.91
C GLN A 88 -16.99 0.26 -7.01
N LEU A 89 -15.76 0.76 -7.11
CA LEU A 89 -14.82 0.33 -8.15
C LEU A 89 -14.39 -1.15 -7.97
N VAL A 90 -14.32 -1.61 -6.73
CA VAL A 90 -14.13 -3.02 -6.40
C VAL A 90 -15.32 -3.86 -6.89
N TYR A 91 -16.55 -3.39 -6.70
CA TYR A 91 -17.75 -4.03 -7.23
C TYR A 91 -17.79 -4.07 -8.77
N GLU A 92 -17.27 -3.02 -9.44
CA GLU A 92 -17.09 -2.99 -10.89
C GLU A 92 -16.02 -4.00 -11.39
N GLY A 93 -15.32 -4.70 -10.48
CA GLY A 93 -14.32 -5.71 -10.81
C GLY A 93 -12.93 -5.15 -11.12
N MET A 94 -12.71 -3.85 -10.87
CA MET A 94 -11.41 -3.21 -11.11
C MET A 94 -10.34 -3.74 -10.15
N ARG A 95 -9.10 -3.87 -10.64
CA ARG A 95 -7.90 -4.20 -9.87
C ARG A 95 -7.34 -2.96 -9.16
N ASN A 96 -6.50 -3.15 -8.13
CA ASN A 96 -5.95 -2.03 -7.35
C ASN A 96 -5.20 -1.01 -8.20
N ARG A 97 -4.44 -1.48 -9.20
CA ARG A 97 -3.77 -0.63 -10.18
C ARG A 97 -4.75 0.21 -11.02
N GLU A 98 -5.84 -0.38 -11.49
CA GLU A 98 -6.84 0.34 -12.31
C GLU A 98 -7.59 1.38 -11.47
N ILE A 99 -7.88 1.05 -10.21
CA ILE A 99 -8.47 1.98 -9.24
C ILE A 99 -7.50 3.13 -8.96
N ALA A 100 -6.21 2.82 -8.79
CA ALA A 100 -5.16 3.81 -8.54
C ALA A 100 -5.04 4.80 -9.72
N GLU A 101 -5.08 4.29 -10.95
CA GLU A 101 -5.08 5.11 -12.18
C GLU A 101 -6.34 5.98 -12.27
N LYS A 102 -7.53 5.42 -12.00
CA LYS A 102 -8.82 6.15 -12.06
C LYS A 102 -8.95 7.25 -11.00
N LEU A 103 -8.44 7.01 -9.79
CA LEU A 103 -8.50 7.94 -8.67
C LEU A 103 -7.25 8.83 -8.54
N VAL A 104 -6.26 8.66 -9.42
CA VAL A 104 -4.97 9.38 -9.42
C VAL A 104 -4.28 9.31 -8.04
N ILE A 105 -4.16 8.09 -7.51
CA ILE A 105 -3.50 7.77 -6.23
C ILE A 105 -2.54 6.59 -6.41
N SER A 106 -1.71 6.30 -5.40
CA SER A 106 -0.81 5.15 -5.47
C SER A 106 -1.56 3.82 -5.23
N GLU A 107 -1.09 2.73 -5.84
CA GLU A 107 -1.64 1.39 -5.61
C GLU A 107 -1.57 0.99 -4.12
N ARG A 108 -0.50 1.39 -3.42
CA ARG A 108 -0.38 1.19 -1.96
C ARG A 108 -1.47 1.92 -1.17
N THR A 109 -1.87 3.10 -1.63
CA THR A 109 -2.96 3.86 -1.00
C THR A 109 -4.30 3.14 -1.20
N VAL A 110 -4.55 2.59 -2.39
CA VAL A 110 -5.74 1.76 -2.64
C VAL A 110 -5.75 0.53 -1.75
N ASP A 111 -4.62 -0.18 -1.65
CA ASP A 111 -4.50 -1.36 -0.79
C ASP A 111 -4.83 -1.04 0.66
N ASN A 112 -4.25 0.03 1.21
CA ASN A 112 -4.56 0.51 2.55
C ASN A 112 -6.06 0.80 2.72
N HIS A 113 -6.68 1.50 1.77
CA HIS A 113 -8.12 1.78 1.84
C HIS A 113 -8.95 0.49 1.82
N VAL A 114 -8.58 -0.50 1.00
CA VAL A 114 -9.27 -1.80 0.98
C VAL A 114 -9.11 -2.52 2.33
N GLN A 115 -7.92 -2.53 2.92
CA GLN A 115 -7.69 -3.11 4.25
C GLN A 115 -8.51 -2.42 5.34
N HIS A 116 -8.63 -1.10 5.28
CA HIS A 116 -9.47 -0.33 6.21
C HIS A 116 -10.95 -0.67 6.04
N ILE A 117 -11.43 -0.83 4.81
CA ILE A 117 -12.80 -1.27 4.54
C ILE A 117 -13.04 -2.67 5.10
N LEU A 118 -12.12 -3.62 4.83
CA LEU A 118 -12.21 -4.98 5.35
C LEU A 118 -12.28 -4.99 6.87
N THR A 119 -11.42 -4.21 7.53
CA THR A 119 -11.39 -4.13 9.00
C THR A 119 -12.65 -3.47 9.56
N LYS A 120 -13.17 -2.43 8.91
CA LYS A 120 -14.39 -1.74 9.35
C LYS A 120 -15.65 -2.59 9.20
N LEU A 121 -15.72 -3.38 8.13
CA LEU A 121 -16.88 -4.22 7.82
C LEU A 121 -16.75 -5.65 8.39
N ASP A 122 -15.63 -5.95 9.07
CA ASP A 122 -15.27 -7.28 9.55
C ASP A 122 -15.28 -8.35 8.43
N PHE A 123 -14.71 -7.98 7.28
CA PHE A 123 -14.56 -8.83 6.11
C PHE A 123 -13.14 -9.36 5.98
N HIS A 124 -13.02 -10.56 5.41
CA HIS A 124 -11.75 -11.25 5.18
C HIS A 124 -11.36 -11.28 3.70
N SER A 125 -12.26 -10.91 2.79
CA SER A 125 -11.99 -10.95 1.35
C SER A 125 -12.57 -9.77 0.59
N ARG A 126 -11.83 -9.31 -0.42
CA ARG A 126 -12.28 -8.28 -1.38
C ARG A 126 -13.63 -8.64 -2.01
N SER A 127 -13.88 -9.92 -2.26
CA SER A 127 -15.16 -10.37 -2.84
C SER A 127 -16.35 -10.11 -1.92
N GLN A 128 -16.14 -10.11 -0.59
CA GLN A 128 -17.18 -9.76 0.37
C GLN A 128 -17.54 -8.27 0.29
N ILE A 129 -16.57 -7.39 0.02
CA ILE A 129 -16.83 -5.97 -0.25
C ILE A 129 -17.74 -5.80 -1.47
N ALA A 130 -17.45 -6.52 -2.56
CA ALA A 130 -18.25 -6.47 -3.78
C ALA A 130 -19.69 -6.97 -3.54
N ALA A 131 -19.85 -8.08 -2.84
CA ALA A 131 -21.16 -8.62 -2.48
C ALA A 131 -21.97 -7.65 -1.61
N TRP A 132 -21.33 -7.06 -0.60
CA TRP A 132 -21.95 -6.08 0.29
C TRP A 132 -22.39 -4.81 -0.45
N TRP A 133 -21.57 -4.31 -1.39
CA TRP A 133 -21.95 -3.15 -2.19
C TRP A 133 -23.17 -3.46 -3.08
N ALA A 134 -23.23 -4.66 -3.66
CA ALA A 134 -24.35 -5.11 -4.48
C ALA A 134 -25.68 -5.10 -3.70
N GLU A 135 -25.68 -5.60 -2.46
CA GLU A 135 -26.87 -5.65 -1.60
C GLU A 135 -27.39 -4.24 -1.26
N ARG A 136 -26.49 -3.26 -1.07
CA ARG A 136 -26.86 -1.86 -0.80
C ARG A 136 -27.49 -1.16 -2.00
N GLN A 137 -27.04 -1.46 -3.22
CA GLN A 137 -27.61 -0.88 -4.45
C GLN A 137 -29.05 -1.33 -4.70
N VAL A 138 -29.43 -2.51 -4.21
CA VAL A 138 -30.81 -2.99 -4.27
C VAL A 138 -31.70 -2.20 -3.31
N SER A 139 -31.17 -1.81 -2.15
CA SER A 139 -31.92 -1.08 -1.12
C SER A 139 -32.17 0.38 -1.46
N THR A 140 -31.32 1.02 -2.26
CA THR A 140 -31.48 2.43 -2.68
C THR A 140 -32.47 2.63 -3.83
N LYS A 141 -32.94 1.56 -4.47
CA LYS A 141 -33.82 1.61 -5.65
C LYS A 141 -35.32 1.43 -5.31
N LYS A 142 -35.67 1.34 -4.03
CA LYS A 142 -37.03 1.13 -3.53
C LYS A 142 -37.64 2.42 -3.01
#